data_AF-A0A1C6VMF1-F1
#
_entry.id   AF-A0A1C6VMF1-F1
#
_cell.length_a   1.000
_cell.length_b   1.000
_cell.length_c   1.000
_cell.angle_alpha   90.00
_cell.angle_beta   90.00
_cell.angle_gamma   90.00
#
_symmetry.space_group_name_H-M   'P 1'
#
loop_
_entity.id
_entity.type
_entity.pdbx_description
1 polymer ?
#
loop_
_entity_poly.entity_id
_entity_poly.type
_entity_poly.pdbx_seq_one_letter_code
_entity_poly.pdbx_strand_id
1 'polypeptide(L)'
;MSRSARQTWFPRVPRLARNQRPVPLAPRHRRVWRGLRPDCSCGLRWRNCPDRHMTVPTEPTGPTAPTMPNRPAWADATVANPQVGRVGWLTLAQTWRANGGRW
;
A
#
# COMPACT_ATOMS: atom_id res chain seq x y z
N MET A 1 42.21 -35.04 -7.08
CA MET A 1 42.47 -33.87 -7.95
C MET A 1 41.40 -32.81 -7.69
N SER A 2 41.77 -31.74 -6.99
CA SER A 2 40.91 -30.62 -6.63
C SER A 2 40.67 -29.70 -7.81
N ARG A 3 39.42 -29.26 -8.04
CA ARG A 3 39.12 -27.99 -8.72
C ARG A 3 38.00 -27.27 -8.00
N SER A 4 38.43 -26.37 -7.12
CA SER A 4 37.64 -25.30 -6.53
C SER A 4 37.26 -24.32 -7.63
N ALA A 5 35.96 -24.15 -7.88
CA ALA A 5 35.43 -23.04 -8.66
C ALA A 5 34.62 -22.16 -7.71
N ARG A 6 35.29 -21.24 -7.00
CA ARG A 6 34.62 -20.14 -6.30
C ARG A 6 34.02 -19.22 -7.36
N GLN A 7 32.74 -19.39 -7.64
CA GLN A 7 31.99 -18.37 -8.37
C GLN A 7 31.69 -17.24 -7.39
N THR A 8 32.43 -16.14 -7.52
CA THR A 8 32.15 -14.86 -6.87
C THR A 8 30.91 -14.25 -7.51
N TRP A 9 29.74 -14.64 -7.00
CA TRP A 9 28.49 -13.95 -7.28
C TRP A 9 28.41 -12.74 -6.37
N PHE A 10 28.98 -11.61 -6.81
CA PHE A 10 28.58 -10.32 -6.25
C PHE A 10 27.06 -10.21 -6.41
N PRO A 11 26.27 -10.06 -5.33
CA PRO A 11 24.84 -9.85 -5.48
C PRO A 11 24.65 -8.54 -6.23
N ARG A 12 24.04 -8.62 -7.42
CA ARG A 12 23.52 -7.45 -8.12
C ARG A 12 22.65 -6.71 -7.12
N VAL A 13 23.05 -5.49 -6.75
CA VAL A 13 22.22 -4.57 -5.98
C VAL A 13 20.87 -4.47 -6.70
N PRO A 14 19.75 -4.87 -6.08
CA PRO A 14 18.45 -4.64 -6.68
C PRO A 14 18.26 -3.12 -6.74
N ARG A 15 18.10 -2.60 -7.96
CA ARG A 15 17.84 -1.17 -8.19
C ARG A 15 16.65 -0.75 -7.32
N LEU A 16 16.86 0.26 -6.48
CA LEU A 16 15.81 0.85 -5.65
C LEU A 16 14.59 1.23 -6.50
N ALA A 17 13.42 0.97 -5.93
CA ALA A 17 12.13 1.62 -6.17
C ALA A 17 11.85 1.99 -7.63
N ARG A 18 11.45 1.00 -8.42
CA ARG A 18 10.89 1.25 -9.75
C ARG A 18 9.50 1.88 -9.62
N ASN A 19 9.46 3.21 -9.60
CA ASN A 19 8.33 4.04 -10.01
C ASN A 19 6.98 3.75 -9.32
N GLN A 20 6.82 4.13 -8.05
CA GLN A 20 5.47 4.34 -7.52
C GLN A 20 4.93 5.65 -8.07
N ARG A 21 4.40 5.58 -9.30
CA ARG A 21 3.73 6.71 -9.92
C ARG A 21 2.51 7.05 -9.09
N PRO A 22 2.29 8.33 -8.77
CA PRO A 22 1.14 8.75 -8.00
C PRO A 22 -0.18 8.29 -8.68
N VAL A 23 -1.09 7.71 -7.90
CA VAL A 23 -2.34 7.14 -8.44
C VAL A 23 -3.37 8.26 -8.59
N PRO A 24 -3.89 8.52 -9.81
CA PRO A 24 -4.94 9.51 -10.00
C PRO A 24 -6.25 9.02 -9.39
N LEU A 25 -6.88 9.85 -8.57
CA LEU A 25 -8.15 9.54 -7.90
C LEU A 25 -9.38 9.82 -8.77
N ALA A 26 -9.20 10.57 -9.87
CA ALA A 26 -10.25 10.89 -10.83
C ALA A 26 -9.77 10.67 -12.27
N PRO A 27 -10.68 10.38 -13.22
CA PRO A 27 -10.33 10.33 -14.63
C PRO A 27 -9.75 11.65 -15.12
N ARG A 28 -8.62 11.60 -15.84
CA ARG A 28 -8.07 12.77 -16.52
C ARG A 28 -8.97 13.18 -17.68
N HIS A 29 -9.42 14.43 -17.67
CA HIS A 29 -10.15 15.05 -18.77
C HIS A 29 -9.20 15.29 -19.94
N ARG A 30 -9.23 14.40 -20.93
CA ARG A 30 -8.35 14.47 -22.11
C ARG A 30 -9.14 14.71 -23.38
N ARG A 31 -8.51 15.36 -24.35
CA ARG A 31 -9.09 15.56 -25.69
C ARG A 31 -9.12 14.23 -26.42
N VAL A 32 -10.30 13.84 -26.87
CA VAL A 32 -10.53 12.66 -27.72
C VAL A 32 -11.31 13.09 -28.96
N TRP A 33 -11.24 12.31 -30.03
CA TRP A 33 -12.05 12.53 -31.23
C TRP A 33 -13.23 11.56 -31.23
N ARG A 34 -14.44 12.09 -31.36
CA ARG A 34 -15.65 11.29 -31.66
C ARG A 34 -16.24 11.82 -32.95
N GLY A 35 -16.07 11.04 -34.03
CA GLY A 35 -16.33 11.51 -35.38
C GLY A 35 -15.45 12.72 -35.75
N LEU A 36 -16.05 13.73 -36.36
CA LEU A 36 -15.36 14.93 -36.85
C LEU A 36 -15.17 16.03 -35.79
N ARG A 37 -15.59 15.80 -34.54
CA ARG A 37 -15.54 16.82 -33.48
C ARG A 37 -14.67 16.37 -32.30
N PRO A 38 -13.92 17.30 -31.68
CA PRO A 38 -13.17 17.00 -30.46
C PRO A 38 -14.11 17.02 -29.25
N ASP A 39 -14.09 15.92 -28.50
CA ASP A 39 -14.83 15.71 -27.27
C ASP A 39 -13.87 15.49 -26.09
N CYS A 40 -14.40 15.60 -24.88
CA CYS A 40 -13.69 15.26 -23.66
C CYS A 40 -13.92 13.77 -23.31
N SER A 41 -13.00 13.17 -22.57
CA SER A 41 -13.17 11.79 -22.04
C SER A 41 -14.42 11.63 -21.18
N CYS A 42 -14.94 12.69 -20.56
CA CYS A 42 -16.21 12.68 -19.82
C CYS A 42 -17.47 12.72 -20.70
N GLY A 43 -17.34 12.86 -22.03
CA GLY A 43 -18.47 12.88 -22.98
C GLY A 43 -18.99 14.28 -23.34
N LEU A 44 -18.54 15.34 -22.67
CA LEU A 44 -18.86 16.72 -23.05
C LEU A 44 -17.99 17.19 -24.22
N ARG A 45 -18.46 18.18 -24.99
CA ARG A 45 -17.65 18.82 -26.05
C ARG A 45 -16.37 19.41 -25.44
N TRP A 46 -15.22 19.20 -26.09
CA TRP A 46 -13.92 19.64 -25.56
C TRP A 46 -13.88 21.14 -25.20
N ARG A 47 -14.54 21.98 -26.01
CA ARG A 47 -14.60 23.42 -25.78
C ARG A 47 -15.51 23.84 -24.61
N ASN A 48 -16.44 22.99 -24.19
CA ASN A 48 -17.45 23.29 -23.16
C ASN A 48 -17.27 22.51 -21.85
N CYS A 49 -16.33 21.56 -21.78
CA CYS A 49 -16.03 20.85 -20.54
C CYS A 49 -15.40 21.80 -19.51
N PRO A 50 -16.04 22.10 -18.37
CA PRO A 50 -15.48 22.98 -17.35
C PRO A 50 -14.26 22.34 -16.69
N ASP A 51 -14.30 21.02 -16.49
CA ASP A 51 -13.28 20.27 -15.75
C ASP A 51 -12.01 19.98 -16.58
N ARG A 52 -11.94 20.45 -17.83
CA ARG A 52 -10.77 20.22 -18.71
C ARG A 52 -9.48 20.84 -18.17
N HIS A 53 -9.62 21.89 -17.36
CA HIS A 53 -8.51 22.63 -16.78
C HIS A 53 -8.21 22.19 -15.35
N MET A 54 -9.03 21.29 -14.79
CA MET A 54 -8.83 20.81 -13.43
C MET A 54 -7.70 19.80 -13.38
N THR A 55 -6.76 20.04 -12.47
CA THR A 55 -5.73 19.05 -12.15
C THR A 55 -6.38 17.87 -11.45
N VAL A 56 -6.07 16.65 -11.91
CA VAL A 56 -6.58 15.45 -11.27
C VAL A 56 -6.00 15.29 -9.88
N PRO A 57 -6.84 15.22 -8.82
CA PRO A 57 -6.39 14.91 -7.48
C PRO A 57 -5.65 13.58 -7.51
N THR A 58 -4.48 13.58 -6.90
CA THR A 58 -3.58 12.45 -6.92
C THR A 58 -3.22 12.16 -5.49
N GLU A 59 -3.34 10.91 -5.08
CA GLU A 59 -2.95 10.51 -3.73
C GLU A 59 -1.43 10.70 -3.56
N PRO A 60 -0.96 11.41 -2.51
CA PRO A 60 0.44 11.38 -2.17
C PRO A 60 0.79 9.94 -1.78
N THR A 61 1.79 9.36 -2.45
CA THR A 61 2.38 8.09 -2.05
C THR A 61 2.89 8.25 -0.61
N GLY A 62 2.09 7.80 0.36
CA GLY A 62 2.43 7.83 1.78
C GLY A 62 3.72 7.05 2.07
N PRO A 63 4.38 7.31 3.20
CA PRO A 63 5.65 6.68 3.52
C PRO A 63 5.52 5.16 3.66
N THR A 64 6.35 4.46 2.89
CA THR A 64 6.91 3.13 3.14
C THR A 64 5.91 2.04 3.53
N ALA A 65 5.44 1.28 2.53
CA ALA A 65 4.93 -0.06 2.78
C ALA A 65 5.96 -0.81 3.66
N PRO A 66 5.57 -1.38 4.81
CA PRO A 66 6.48 -2.25 5.55
C PRO A 66 6.91 -3.36 4.60
N THR A 67 8.21 -3.67 4.57
CA THR A 67 8.74 -4.82 3.83
C THR A 67 7.99 -6.06 4.30
N MET A 68 6.95 -6.46 3.58
CA MET A 68 6.29 -7.72 3.87
C MET A 68 7.32 -8.81 3.64
N PRO A 69 7.54 -9.71 4.61
CA PRO A 69 8.39 -10.86 4.38
C PRO A 69 7.80 -11.62 3.18
N ASN A 70 8.66 -12.02 2.24
CA ASN A 70 8.27 -12.85 1.10
C ASN A 70 8.00 -14.29 1.56
N ARG A 71 7.11 -14.45 2.53
CA ARG A 71 6.61 -15.73 3.01
C ARG A 71 5.09 -15.64 3.05
N PRO A 72 4.38 -16.69 2.61
CA PRO A 72 2.94 -16.70 2.69
C PRO A 72 2.50 -16.67 4.17
N ALA A 73 1.39 -16.00 4.46
CA ALA A 73 0.92 -15.76 5.84
C ALA A 73 0.67 -17.04 6.66
N TRP A 74 0.43 -18.18 6.00
CA TRP A 74 0.28 -19.47 6.67
C TRP A 74 1.61 -20.03 7.23
N ALA A 75 2.75 -19.52 6.75
CA ALA A 75 4.09 -19.90 7.21
C ALA A 75 4.56 -19.07 8.41
N ASP A 76 3.71 -18.16 8.93
CA ASP A 76 3.98 -17.51 10.20
C ASP A 76 3.87 -18.53 11.34
N ALA A 77 4.82 -18.46 12.28
CA ALA A 77 4.75 -19.27 13.48
C ALA A 77 3.43 -18.96 14.20
N THR A 78 2.61 -19.98 14.46
CA THR A 78 1.41 -19.82 15.27
C THR A 78 1.86 -19.45 16.68
N VAL A 79 1.83 -18.16 17.00
CA VAL A 79 2.06 -17.69 18.37
C VAL A 79 0.82 -18.08 19.16
N ALA A 80 0.92 -19.14 19.97
CA ALA A 80 -0.06 -19.38 21.01
C ALA A 80 -0.06 -18.14 21.90
N ASN A 81 -1.12 -17.34 21.88
CA ASN A 81 -1.25 -16.11 22.67
C ASN A 81 -1.16 -16.45 24.17
N PRO A 82 0.00 -16.32 24.82
CA PRO A 82 0.23 -16.96 26.09
C PRO A 82 0.06 -15.89 27.15
N GLN A 83 -1.18 -15.48 27.48
CA GLN A 83 -1.37 -14.46 28.53
C GLN A 83 -2.78 -14.23 29.08
N VAL A 84 -3.75 -15.11 28.84
CA VAL A 84 -5.00 -15.03 29.62
C VAL A 84 -4.77 -15.69 30.98
N GLY A 85 -4.65 -14.88 32.04
CA GLY A 85 -4.62 -15.38 33.42
C GLY A 85 -3.24 -15.65 34.04
N ARG A 86 -2.22 -14.84 33.73
CA ARG A 86 -0.98 -14.83 34.54
C ARG A 86 -1.34 -14.42 35.98
N VAL A 87 -1.01 -15.25 36.96
CA VAL A 87 -1.20 -14.95 38.38
C VAL A 87 -0.51 -13.62 38.71
N GLY A 88 -1.30 -12.63 39.16
CA GLY A 88 -0.83 -11.28 39.49
C GLY A 88 -0.99 -10.22 38.38
N TRP A 89 -1.44 -10.59 37.17
CA TRP A 89 -1.75 -9.64 36.10
C TRP A 89 -3.24 -9.66 35.79
N LEU A 90 -3.95 -8.61 36.20
CA LEU A 90 -5.33 -8.40 35.79
C LEU A 90 -5.38 -8.08 34.30
N THR A 91 -6.21 -8.80 33.56
CA THR A 91 -6.54 -8.42 32.19
C THR A 91 -7.21 -7.05 32.19
N LEU A 92 -7.09 -6.28 31.09
CA LEU A 92 -7.75 -4.97 30.94
C LEU A 92 -9.23 -5.01 31.33
N ALA A 93 -9.95 -6.07 30.94
CA ALA A 93 -11.37 -6.24 31.28
C ALA A 93 -11.62 -6.54 32.76
N GLN A 94 -10.68 -7.19 33.46
CA GLN A 94 -10.75 -7.38 34.91
C GLN A 94 -10.40 -6.09 35.64
N THR A 95 -9.40 -5.33 35.17
CA THR A 95 -9.06 -4.01 35.72
C THR A 95 -10.23 -3.04 35.62
N TRP A 96 -10.90 -2.97 34.47
CA TRP A 96 -12.09 -2.12 34.28
C TRP A 96 -13.24 -2.49 35.21
N ARG A 97 -13.51 -3.79 35.39
CA ARG A 97 -14.54 -4.26 36.34
C ARG A 97 -14.16 -3.97 37.79
N ALA A 98 -12.89 -4.15 38.16
CA ALA A 98 -12.37 -3.80 39.48
C ALA A 98 -12.49 -2.30 39.78
N ASN A 99 -12.36 -1.46 38.76
CA ASN A 99 -12.56 0.00 38.83
C ASN A 99 -14.02 0.45 38.67
N GLY A 100 -15.00 -0.46 38.79
CA GLY A 100 -16.42 -0.13 38.73
C GLY A 100 -16.88 0.40 37.36
N GLY A 101 -16.20 0.03 36.29
CA GLY A 101 -16.52 0.45 34.94
C GLY A 101 -15.81 1.72 34.47
N ARG A 102 -14.76 2.13 35.17
CA ARG A 102 -13.95 3.32 34.86
C ARG A 102 -12.50 2.90 34.58
N TRP A 103 -11.78 3.68 33.78
CA TRP A 103 -10.34 3.49 33.58
C TRP A 103 -9.56 4.24 34.64
#